data_AF-A0A4Y9IWQ0-F1
#
_entry.id   AF-A0A4Y9IWQ0-F1
#
_cell.length_a   1.000
_cell.length_b   1.000
_cell.length_c   1.000
_cell.angle_alpha   90.00
_cell.angle_beta   90.00
_cell.angle_gamma   90.00
#
_symmetry.space_group_name_H-M   'P 1'
#
loop_
_entity.id
_entity.type
_entity.pdbx_description
1 polymer ?
#
loop_
_entity_poly.entity_id
_entity_poly.type
_entity_poly.pdbx_seq_one_letter_code
_entity_poly.pdbx_strand_id
1 'polypeptide(L)'
;MNEFCANDPVNNTDPTGMEVWFNDFMYTPECEYFGDAKIYLNQALDRNGFISAIVHESMHVGQFLNGQGGRAIFNEVEAYAFEAAISINANELSDNLMFSSGAMVGENNIFGRLYHDAISSLSTRYSYYKNILGIISFKEGAAANNSRIYDSYPDYLKSQPLLTSLLTKYSPWINSK
;
A
#
# COMPACT_ATOMS: atom_id res chain seq x y z
N MET A 1 -13.58 29.10 17.65
CA MET A 1 -14.73 28.68 16.83
C MET A 1 -14.15 27.74 15.80
N ASN A 2 -14.59 26.48 15.82
CA ASN A 2 -14.00 25.38 15.07
C ASN A 2 -14.34 25.55 13.58
N GLU A 3 -13.32 25.61 12.73
CA GLU A 3 -13.49 25.60 11.29
C GLU A 3 -13.94 24.19 10.86
N PHE A 4 -15.17 24.11 10.35
CA PHE A 4 -15.69 22.93 9.68
C PHE A 4 -15.19 22.95 8.23
N CYS A 5 -14.31 22.01 7.87
CA CYS A 5 -13.96 21.76 6.48
C CYS A 5 -15.05 20.92 5.83
N ALA A 6 -15.68 21.41 4.76
CA ALA A 6 -16.66 20.68 3.96
C ALA A 6 -16.25 20.69 2.48
N ASN A 7 -16.52 19.56 1.81
CA ASN A 7 -16.46 19.26 0.37
C ASN A 7 -15.15 18.62 -0.14
N ASP A 8 -15.15 17.29 -0.32
CA ASP A 8 -15.14 16.55 -1.62
C ASP A 8 -14.95 15.05 -1.30
N PRO A 9 -15.87 14.13 -1.67
CA PRO A 9 -15.61 12.69 -1.52
C PRO A 9 -14.50 12.27 -2.48
N VAL A 10 -13.32 11.97 -1.93
CA VAL A 10 -12.28 11.31 -2.69
C VAL A 10 -12.74 9.87 -2.93
N ASN A 11 -13.44 9.63 -4.04
CA ASN A 11 -13.67 8.28 -4.56
C ASN A 11 -12.39 7.79 -5.24
N ASN A 12 -11.58 7.03 -4.52
CA ASN A 12 -10.42 6.38 -5.14
C ASN A 12 -10.77 4.93 -5.45
N THR A 13 -10.93 4.64 -6.74
CA THR A 13 -10.77 3.28 -7.23
C THR A 13 -9.28 2.97 -7.20
N ASP A 14 -8.87 2.08 -6.30
CA ASP A 14 -7.62 1.36 -6.39
C ASP A 14 -7.53 0.72 -7.78
N PRO A 15 -6.39 0.79 -8.46
CA PRO A 15 -6.27 0.35 -9.83
C PRO A 15 -6.50 -1.16 -10.09
N THR A 16 -6.51 -2.00 -9.05
CA THR A 16 -7.01 -3.38 -9.12
C THR A 16 -8.53 -3.47 -9.33
N GLY A 17 -9.22 -2.32 -9.39
CA GLY A 17 -10.67 -2.21 -9.52
C GLY A 17 -11.40 -2.17 -8.18
N MET A 18 -10.67 -2.03 -7.07
CA MET A 18 -11.24 -1.94 -5.74
C MET A 18 -11.62 -0.50 -5.41
N GLU A 19 -12.79 -0.25 -4.82
CA GLU A 19 -13.12 1.11 -4.40
C GLU A 19 -12.82 1.28 -2.92
N VAL A 20 -11.93 2.22 -2.61
CA VAL A 20 -11.74 2.72 -1.24
C VAL A 20 -12.51 4.01 -1.12
N TRP A 21 -13.52 3.98 -0.25
CA TRP A 21 -14.34 5.16 0.01
C TRP A 21 -13.82 5.85 1.26
N PHE A 22 -13.38 7.10 1.07
CA PHE A 22 -13.13 8.06 2.13
C PHE A 22 -14.38 8.94 2.20
N ASN A 23 -15.11 8.93 3.32
CA ASN A 23 -16.33 9.76 3.46
C ASN A 23 -16.02 11.24 3.12
N ASP A 24 -16.88 11.89 2.31
CA ASP A 24 -17.08 13.30 1.89
C ASP A 24 -16.09 14.46 2.23
N PHE A 25 -14.91 14.22 2.77
CA PHE A 25 -14.06 15.24 3.38
C PHE A 25 -12.60 15.18 2.94
N MET A 26 -12.12 16.34 2.49
CA MET A 26 -10.73 16.62 2.15
C MET A 26 -9.86 16.73 3.42
N TYR A 27 -8.71 16.04 3.42
CA TYR A 27 -7.70 16.16 4.48
C TYR A 27 -6.93 17.48 4.35
N THR A 28 -6.95 18.29 5.42
CA THR A 28 -6.01 19.41 5.62
C THR A 28 -5.03 19.05 6.74
N PRO A 29 -3.70 19.27 6.56
CA PRO A 29 -2.75 19.15 7.66
C PRO A 29 -3.20 20.07 8.81
N GLU A 30 -3.30 19.53 10.04
CA GLU A 30 -3.82 20.14 11.29
C GLU A 30 -5.22 19.68 11.77
N CYS A 31 -5.94 18.82 11.04
CA CYS A 31 -7.20 18.24 11.52
C CYS A 31 -7.05 16.75 11.94
N GLU A 32 -7.39 16.41 13.18
CA GLU A 32 -7.54 15.01 13.62
C GLU A 32 -8.79 14.40 12.96
N TYR A 33 -8.58 13.34 12.16
CA TYR A 33 -9.66 12.60 11.50
C TYR A 33 -10.21 11.49 12.42
N PHE A 34 -11.51 11.54 12.70
CA PHE A 34 -12.26 10.54 13.48
C PHE A 34 -13.27 9.73 12.64
N GLY A 35 -13.16 9.75 11.31
CA GLY A 35 -14.15 9.11 10.43
C GLY A 35 -13.89 7.62 10.15
N ASP A 36 -14.86 6.98 9.50
CA ASP A 36 -14.77 5.59 9.06
C ASP A 36 -13.95 5.46 7.77
N ALA A 37 -13.32 4.29 7.57
CA ALA A 37 -12.74 3.89 6.30
C ALA A 37 -13.41 2.59 5.81
N LYS A 38 -13.76 2.53 4.52
CA LYS A 38 -14.49 1.39 3.94
C LYS A 38 -13.74 0.83 2.73
N ILE A 39 -13.68 -0.49 2.65
CA ILE A 39 -13.04 -1.25 1.58
C ILE A 39 -14.14 -1.98 0.79
N TYR A 40 -14.20 -1.78 -0.53
CA TYR A 40 -15.18 -2.45 -1.41
C TYR A 40 -14.49 -3.34 -2.44
N LEU A 41 -14.57 -4.65 -2.22
CA LEU A 41 -14.05 -5.66 -3.15
C LEU A 41 -15.00 -5.81 -4.36
N ASN A 42 -14.77 -5.05 -5.43
CA ASN A 42 -15.63 -5.06 -6.63
C ASN A 42 -15.21 -6.11 -7.68
N GLN A 43 -14.64 -7.23 -7.22
CA GLN A 43 -14.15 -8.31 -8.07
C GLN A 43 -14.38 -9.68 -7.44
N ALA A 44 -14.65 -10.69 -8.28
CA ALA A 44 -14.69 -12.08 -7.85
C ALA A 44 -13.26 -12.56 -7.58
N LEU A 45 -12.96 -12.83 -6.31
CA LEU A 45 -11.65 -13.23 -5.86
C LEU A 45 -11.67 -14.67 -5.35
N ASP A 46 -10.59 -15.41 -5.62
CA ASP A 46 -10.31 -16.63 -4.87
C ASP A 46 -9.86 -16.29 -3.43
N ARG A 47 -9.60 -17.32 -2.62
CA ARG A 47 -9.18 -17.12 -1.22
C ARG A 47 -7.91 -16.24 -1.12
N ASN A 48 -6.93 -16.45 -1.99
CA ASN A 48 -5.65 -15.75 -1.89
C ASN A 48 -5.80 -14.30 -2.35
N GLY A 49 -6.53 -14.08 -3.45
CA GLY A 49 -6.89 -12.75 -3.93
C GLY A 49 -7.68 -11.96 -2.88
N PHE A 50 -8.63 -12.61 -2.18
CA PHE A 50 -9.40 -11.97 -1.10
C PHE A 50 -8.50 -11.51 0.06
N ILE A 51 -7.60 -12.38 0.53
CA ILE A 51 -6.69 -12.04 1.64
C ILE A 51 -5.72 -10.95 1.21
N SER A 52 -5.09 -11.11 0.03
CA SER A 52 -4.17 -10.14 -0.58
C SER A 52 -4.82 -8.75 -0.67
N ALA A 53 -6.01 -8.68 -1.26
CA ALA A 53 -6.82 -7.46 -1.37
C ALA A 53 -7.08 -6.80 -0.01
N ILE A 54 -7.58 -7.54 0.98
CA ILE A 54 -7.86 -6.97 2.31
C ILE A 54 -6.60 -6.43 2.97
N VAL A 55 -5.50 -7.19 2.88
CA VAL A 55 -4.24 -6.80 3.52
C VAL A 55 -3.67 -5.55 2.87
N HIS A 56 -3.59 -5.53 1.54
CA HIS A 56 -3.11 -4.39 0.77
C HIS A 56 -3.84 -3.10 1.16
N GLU A 57 -5.16 -3.18 1.19
CA GLU A 57 -6.03 -2.01 1.37
C GLU A 57 -6.13 -1.56 2.81
N SER A 58 -5.95 -2.48 3.76
CA SER A 58 -5.82 -2.12 5.16
C SER A 58 -4.61 -1.20 5.40
N MET A 59 -3.56 -1.30 4.59
CA MET A 59 -2.42 -0.39 4.66
C MET A 59 -2.78 1.01 4.15
N HIS A 60 -3.57 1.11 3.07
CA HIS A 60 -4.10 2.38 2.59
C HIS A 60 -5.03 3.05 3.61
N VAL A 61 -5.85 2.27 4.32
CA VAL A 61 -6.62 2.77 5.47
C VAL A 61 -5.69 3.30 6.55
N GLY A 62 -4.63 2.56 6.91
CA GLY A 62 -3.60 3.02 7.83
C GLY A 62 -2.95 4.33 7.41
N GLN A 63 -2.58 4.47 6.13
CA GLN A 63 -2.04 5.69 5.56
C GLN A 63 -2.98 6.87 5.70
N PHE A 64 -4.25 6.67 5.36
CA PHE A 64 -5.28 7.71 5.50
C PHE A 64 -5.46 8.16 6.95
N LEU A 65 -5.60 7.22 7.90
CA LEU A 65 -5.77 7.53 9.33
C LEU A 65 -4.56 8.25 9.95
N ASN A 66 -3.40 8.23 9.31
CA ASN A 66 -2.19 8.95 9.74
C ASN A 66 -1.89 10.18 8.86
N GLY A 67 -2.85 10.63 8.05
CA GLY A 67 -2.70 11.83 7.22
C GLY A 67 -1.77 11.66 6.00
N GLN A 68 -1.45 10.42 5.63
CA GLN A 68 -0.58 10.05 4.51
C GLN A 68 -1.34 9.42 3.34
N GLY A 69 -2.67 9.40 3.39
CA GLY A 69 -3.51 8.82 2.34
C GLY A 69 -3.43 9.57 1.00
N GLY A 70 -3.84 8.90 -0.06
CA GLY A 70 -3.91 9.45 -1.42
C GLY A 70 -3.20 8.60 -2.46
N ARG A 71 -3.35 8.99 -3.73
CA ARG A 71 -2.82 8.25 -4.89
C ARG A 71 -1.37 8.65 -5.15
N ALA A 72 -0.42 7.85 -4.67
CA ALA A 72 1.00 8.04 -4.90
C ALA A 72 1.73 6.69 -4.96
N ILE A 73 2.80 6.59 -5.75
CA ILE A 73 3.59 5.36 -5.85
C ILE A 73 4.18 4.96 -4.49
N PHE A 74 4.57 5.95 -3.66
CA PHE A 74 4.96 5.70 -2.27
C PHE A 74 3.92 4.86 -1.51
N ASN A 75 2.64 5.21 -1.62
CA ASN A 75 1.56 4.52 -0.91
C ASN A 75 1.42 3.07 -1.36
N GLU A 76 1.45 2.84 -2.67
CA GLU A 76 1.37 1.51 -3.28
C GLU A 76 2.54 0.63 -2.84
N VAL A 77 3.76 1.16 -2.89
CA VAL A 77 4.98 0.43 -2.48
C VAL A 77 4.89 0.00 -1.02
N GLU A 78 4.39 0.87 -0.14
CA GLU A 78 4.14 0.49 1.25
C GLU A 78 3.05 -0.56 1.39
N ALA A 79 1.94 -0.44 0.67
CA ALA A 79 0.84 -1.41 0.71
C ALA A 79 1.28 -2.80 0.24
N TYR A 80 2.01 -2.88 -0.87
CA TYR A 80 2.60 -4.14 -1.35
C TYR A 80 3.66 -4.70 -0.41
N ALA A 81 4.51 -3.86 0.20
CA ALA A 81 5.48 -4.32 1.20
C ALA A 81 4.80 -4.88 2.46
N PHE A 82 3.72 -4.24 2.91
CA PHE A 82 2.91 -4.71 4.03
C PHE A 82 2.23 -6.05 3.70
N GLU A 83 1.65 -6.16 2.50
CA GLU A 83 1.05 -7.40 2.00
C GLU A 83 2.06 -8.55 1.93
N ALA A 84 3.26 -8.28 1.40
CA ALA A 84 4.35 -9.24 1.35
C ALA A 84 4.78 -9.71 2.74
N ALA A 85 4.87 -8.80 3.72
CA ALA A 85 5.22 -9.14 5.10
C ALA A 85 4.18 -10.11 5.71
N ILE A 86 2.90 -9.82 5.53
CA ILE A 86 1.81 -10.67 6.02
C ILE A 86 1.81 -12.05 5.35
N SER A 87 2.06 -12.11 4.03
CA SER A 87 2.18 -13.39 3.30
C SER A 87 3.34 -14.24 3.81
N ILE A 88 4.51 -13.64 4.03
CA ILE A 88 5.69 -14.33 4.60
C ILE A 88 5.37 -14.86 5.99
N ASN A 89 4.80 -14.04 6.87
CA ASN A 89 4.44 -14.47 8.23
C ASN A 89 3.42 -15.61 8.25
N ALA A 90 2.42 -15.55 7.36
CA ALA A 90 1.41 -16.60 7.27
C ALA A 90 2.04 -17.95 6.90
N ASN A 91 3.06 -17.92 6.03
CA ASN A 91 3.83 -19.11 5.65
C ASN A 91 4.73 -19.64 6.79
N GLU A 92 5.27 -18.75 7.63
CA GLU A 92 6.11 -19.18 8.76
C GLU A 92 5.31 -19.70 9.96
N LEU A 93 4.07 -19.24 10.15
CA LEU A 93 3.27 -19.56 11.33
C LEU A 93 2.45 -20.86 11.23
N SER A 94 2.04 -21.28 10.03
CA SER A 94 1.43 -22.60 9.84
C SER A 94 1.28 -23.00 8.36
N ASP A 95 1.42 -24.29 8.08
CA ASP A 95 1.17 -24.89 6.75
C ASP A 95 -0.28 -24.68 6.24
N ASN A 96 -1.24 -24.39 7.13
CA ASN A 96 -2.66 -24.25 6.80
C ASN A 96 -3.13 -22.79 6.63
N LEU A 97 -2.29 -21.78 6.95
CA LEU A 97 -2.63 -20.35 6.79
C LEU A 97 -1.95 -19.70 5.59
N MET A 98 -1.14 -20.45 4.83
CA MET A 98 -0.44 -19.97 3.65
C MET A 98 -1.40 -19.26 2.69
N PHE A 99 -1.03 -18.05 2.28
CA PHE A 99 -1.61 -17.42 1.10
C PHE A 99 -0.46 -16.87 0.25
N SER A 100 -0.57 -17.07 -1.06
CA SER A 100 0.40 -16.56 -2.01
C SER A 100 -0.03 -15.15 -2.43
N SER A 101 0.81 -14.17 -2.12
CA SER A 101 0.67 -12.79 -2.57
C SER A 101 1.48 -12.57 -3.85
N GLY A 102 0.92 -11.77 -4.77
CA GLY A 102 1.62 -11.28 -5.97
C GLY A 102 2.48 -10.04 -5.72
N ALA A 103 2.52 -9.51 -4.49
CA ALA A 103 3.10 -8.21 -4.17
C ALA A 103 4.59 -8.06 -4.57
N MET A 104 5.35 -9.14 -4.49
CA MET A 104 6.78 -9.18 -4.78
C MET A 104 7.09 -9.47 -6.26
N VAL A 105 6.07 -9.70 -7.10
CA VAL A 105 6.27 -10.11 -8.49
C VAL A 105 6.75 -8.92 -9.30
N GLY A 106 7.97 -9.04 -9.81
CA GLY A 106 8.55 -8.09 -10.75
C GLY A 106 8.53 -8.61 -12.18
N GLU A 107 8.47 -7.68 -13.12
CA GLU A 107 8.60 -7.93 -14.55
C GLU A 107 9.97 -8.51 -14.91
N ASN A 108 10.04 -9.20 -16.06
CA ASN A 108 11.29 -9.82 -16.53
C ASN A 108 12.24 -8.79 -17.18
N ASN A 109 12.59 -7.74 -16.43
CA ASN A 109 13.50 -6.67 -16.84
C ASN A 109 14.35 -6.18 -15.65
N ILE A 110 15.18 -5.16 -15.85
CA ILE A 110 16.02 -4.63 -14.77
C ILE A 110 15.19 -4.00 -13.65
N PHE A 111 14.15 -3.24 -13.98
CA PHE A 111 13.26 -2.61 -13.01
C PHE A 111 12.48 -3.64 -12.20
N GLY A 112 12.02 -4.73 -12.81
CA GLY A 112 11.31 -5.78 -12.08
C GLY A 112 12.20 -6.52 -11.07
N ARG A 113 13.49 -6.71 -11.37
CA ARG A 113 14.45 -7.20 -10.37
C ARG A 113 14.67 -6.21 -9.23
N LEU A 114 14.78 -4.92 -9.53
CA LEU A 114 14.93 -3.86 -8.52
C LEU A 114 13.68 -3.75 -7.64
N TYR A 115 12.49 -3.86 -8.24
CA TYR A 115 11.22 -3.85 -7.53
C TYR A 115 11.11 -5.06 -6.59
N HIS A 116 11.37 -6.26 -7.10
CA HIS A 116 11.37 -7.48 -6.29
C HIS A 116 12.33 -7.37 -5.10
N ASP A 117 13.57 -6.92 -5.33
CA ASP A 117 14.57 -6.73 -4.28
C ASP A 117 14.13 -5.67 -3.25
N ALA A 118 13.49 -4.59 -3.69
CA ALA A 118 12.93 -3.57 -2.82
C ALA A 118 11.83 -4.15 -1.90
N ILE A 119 10.78 -4.76 -2.47
CA ILE A 119 9.66 -5.29 -1.70
C ILE A 119 10.08 -6.45 -0.80
N SER A 120 10.94 -7.34 -1.29
CA SER A 120 11.53 -8.44 -0.50
C SER A 120 12.27 -7.93 0.75
N SER A 121 13.01 -6.83 0.60
CA SER A 121 13.69 -6.23 1.74
C SER A 121 12.71 -5.54 2.70
N LEU A 122 11.72 -4.80 2.17
CA LEU A 122 10.76 -4.05 2.98
C LEU A 122 9.79 -4.94 3.76
N SER A 123 9.49 -6.13 3.23
CA SER A 123 8.63 -7.12 3.88
C SER A 123 9.23 -7.70 5.16
N THR A 124 10.55 -7.62 5.32
CA THR A 124 11.27 -8.13 6.50
C THR A 124 11.75 -7.02 7.43
N ARG A 125 12.05 -5.83 6.90
CA ARG A 125 12.40 -4.65 7.68
C ARG A 125 12.31 -3.37 6.85
N TYR A 126 11.89 -2.26 7.45
CA TYR A 126 11.96 -0.97 6.78
C TYR A 126 13.41 -0.55 6.47
N SER A 127 13.60 -0.10 5.25
CA SER A 127 14.83 0.56 4.79
C SER A 127 14.43 1.71 3.87
N TYR A 128 14.85 2.93 4.22
CA TYR A 128 14.60 4.11 3.40
C TYR A 128 15.11 3.91 1.97
N TYR A 129 16.34 3.42 1.81
CA TYR A 129 16.92 3.16 0.48
C TYR A 129 16.07 2.17 -0.33
N LYS A 130 15.57 1.10 0.30
CA LYS A 130 14.75 0.10 -0.39
C LYS A 130 13.36 0.64 -0.72
N ASN A 131 12.80 1.52 0.12
CA ASN A 131 11.56 2.21 -0.18
C ASN A 131 11.72 3.13 -1.40
N ILE A 132 12.77 3.95 -1.46
CA ILE A 132 13.10 4.75 -2.65
C ILE A 132 13.29 3.85 -3.88
N LEU A 133 14.03 2.73 -3.72
CA LEU A 133 14.25 1.80 -4.83
C LEU A 133 12.95 1.19 -5.35
N GLY A 134 12.03 0.84 -4.46
CA GLY A 134 10.70 0.36 -4.81
C GLY A 134 9.93 1.40 -5.61
N ILE A 135 9.95 2.66 -5.17
CA ILE A 135 9.24 3.77 -5.84
C ILE A 135 9.78 4.00 -7.25
N ILE A 136 11.10 4.13 -7.42
CA ILE A 136 11.69 4.41 -8.74
C ILE A 136 11.55 3.24 -9.72
N SER A 137 11.38 2.02 -9.21
CA SER A 137 11.28 0.82 -10.04
C SER A 137 9.83 0.36 -10.25
N PHE A 138 8.86 0.90 -9.51
CA PHE A 138 7.48 0.43 -9.50
C PHE A 138 6.85 0.45 -10.90
N LYS A 139 6.82 1.61 -11.56
CA LYS A 139 6.03 1.79 -12.79
C LYS A 139 6.47 0.87 -13.93
N GLU A 140 7.77 0.64 -14.07
CA GLU A 140 8.34 -0.19 -15.14
C GLU A 140 8.65 -1.63 -14.69
N GLY A 141 8.61 -1.89 -13.39
CA GLY A 141 9.11 -3.12 -12.79
C GLY A 141 8.07 -3.95 -12.05
N ALA A 142 7.03 -3.35 -11.47
CA ALA A 142 6.03 -4.10 -10.73
C ALA A 142 5.04 -4.76 -11.69
N ALA A 143 4.81 -6.07 -11.56
CA ALA A 143 3.77 -6.75 -12.32
C ALA A 143 2.36 -6.18 -12.04
N ALA A 144 2.18 -5.60 -10.85
CA ALA A 144 1.00 -4.81 -10.47
C ALA A 144 0.68 -3.67 -11.46
N ASN A 145 1.69 -3.10 -12.13
CA ASN A 145 1.50 -2.01 -13.10
C ASN A 145 1.53 -2.48 -14.57
N ASN A 146 1.28 -3.76 -14.86
CA ASN A 146 1.28 -4.24 -16.25
C ASN A 146 0.22 -3.59 -17.15
N SER A 147 -0.89 -3.14 -16.57
CA SER A 147 -1.93 -2.38 -17.26
C SER A 147 -1.64 -0.87 -17.33
N ARG A 148 -0.51 -0.41 -16.77
CA ARG A 148 -0.05 1.00 -16.75
C ARG A 148 -0.97 1.98 -16.03
N ILE A 149 -1.85 1.45 -15.20
CA ILE A 149 -2.84 2.21 -14.42
C ILE A 149 -2.21 3.17 -13.40
N TYR A 150 -0.98 2.88 -12.95
CA TYR A 150 -0.24 3.72 -12.00
C TYR A 150 0.66 4.76 -12.69
N ASP A 151 0.75 4.79 -14.02
CA ASP A 151 1.68 5.67 -14.75
C ASP A 151 1.39 7.16 -14.47
N SER A 152 0.13 7.52 -14.25
CA SER A 152 -0.30 8.89 -13.93
C SER A 152 -0.11 9.28 -12.46
N TYR A 153 0.29 8.35 -11.58
CA TYR A 153 0.42 8.63 -10.15
C TYR A 153 1.71 9.42 -9.91
N PRO A 154 1.70 10.45 -9.04
CA PRO A 154 2.94 11.06 -8.58
C PRO A 154 3.72 10.07 -7.72
N ASP A 155 5.04 10.24 -7.66
CA ASP A 155 5.88 9.40 -6.79
C ASP A 155 5.58 9.65 -5.30
N TYR A 156 5.33 10.92 -4.94
CA TYR A 156 5.02 11.39 -3.60
C TYR A 156 3.92 12.47 -3.62
N LEU A 157 3.18 12.60 -2.52
CA LEU A 157 2.28 13.73 -2.28
C LEU A 157 2.95 14.81 -1.43
N LYS A 158 2.62 16.08 -1.66
CA LYS A 158 3.16 17.22 -0.88
C LYS A 158 2.83 17.15 0.61
N SER A 159 1.72 16.49 0.97
CA SER A 159 1.27 16.30 2.35
C SER A 159 1.98 15.17 3.09
N GLN A 160 2.77 14.35 2.39
CA GLN A 160 3.51 13.27 3.03
C GLN A 160 4.75 13.86 3.70
N PRO A 161 4.90 13.73 5.03
CA PRO A 161 6.19 13.93 5.64
C PRO A 161 7.09 12.84 5.05
N LEU A 162 7.99 13.25 4.14
CA LEU A 162 8.93 12.43 3.34
C LEU A 162 9.79 11.42 4.14
N LEU A 163 9.58 11.28 5.46
CA LEU A 163 10.47 10.62 6.39
C LEU A 163 9.78 9.66 7.37
N THR A 164 8.45 9.45 7.32
CA THR A 164 7.79 8.53 8.27
C THR A 164 6.97 7.47 7.56
N SER A 165 7.66 6.43 7.10
CA SER A 165 7.00 5.23 6.58
C SER A 165 6.14 4.55 7.64
N LEU A 166 4.90 4.22 7.29
CA LEU A 166 3.98 3.54 8.19
C LEU A 166 4.26 2.04 8.29
N LEU A 167 5.13 1.49 7.43
CA LEU A 167 5.67 0.15 7.64
C LEU A 167 6.35 0.03 9.01
N THR A 168 6.98 1.11 9.50
CA THR A 168 7.59 1.13 10.85
C THR A 168 6.60 1.05 12.00
N LYS A 169 5.32 1.35 11.74
CA LYS A 169 4.25 1.35 12.73
C LYS A 169 3.37 0.11 12.64
N TYR A 170 3.06 -0.33 11.42
CA TYR A 170 2.04 -1.35 11.17
C TYR A 170 2.60 -2.68 10.66
N SER A 171 3.77 -2.70 10.01
CA SER A 171 4.27 -3.92 9.41
C SER A 171 4.67 -4.94 10.49
N PRO A 172 4.13 -6.16 10.45
CA PRO A 172 4.44 -7.18 11.45
C PRO A 172 5.73 -7.91 11.07
N TRP A 173 6.87 -7.22 11.07
CA TRP A 173 8.12 -7.90 10.73
C TRP A 173 8.42 -9.05 11.70
N ILE A 174 8.84 -10.18 11.15
CA ILE A 174 9.37 -11.27 11.96
C ILE A 174 10.68 -10.78 12.55
N ASN A 175 10.71 -10.60 13.87
CA ASN A 175 11.97 -10.46 14.57
C ASN A 175 12.74 -11.76 14.35
N SER A 176 13.75 -11.73 13.49
CA SER A 176 14.72 -12.82 13.37
C SER A 176 15.23 -13.13 14.77
N LYS A 177 14.94 -14.33 15.27
CA LYS A 177 15.53 -14.86 16.51
C LYS A 177 17.04 -14.95 16.38
#